data_AF-A0A8I0KIV2-F1
#
_entry.id   AF-A0A8I0KIV2-F1
#
_cell.length_a   1.000
_cell.length_b   1.000
_cell.length_c   1.000
_cell.angle_alpha   90.00
_cell.angle_beta   90.00
_cell.angle_gamma   90.00
#
_symmetry.space_group_name_H-M   'P 1'
#
loop_
_entity.id
_entity.type
_entity.pdbx_description
1 polymer ?
#
loop_
_entity_poly.entity_id
_entity_poly.type
_entity_poly.pdbx_seq_one_letter_code
_entity_poly.pdbx_strand_id
1 'polypeptide(L)' 'MNELIIAVGLFLFIEGILYALFPSKMKNMLKKIDTIKSNQLRTTGFIFALIGFFIVWSFKS' A
#
# COMPACT_ATOMS: atom_id res chain seq x y z
N MET A 1 -7.05 -4.97 20.44
CA MET A 1 -8.20 -4.29 19.78
C MET A 1 -7.86 -2.86 19.38
N ASN A 2 -7.06 -2.13 20.15
CA ASN A 2 -6.61 -0.79 19.79
C ASN A 2 -5.54 -0.78 18.67
N GLU A 3 -4.78 -1.86 18.50
CA GLU A 3 -3.68 -1.91 17.52
C GLU A 3 -4.17 -1.87 16.07
N LEU A 4 -5.31 -2.48 15.76
CA LEU A 4 -5.89 -2.41 14.41
C LEU A 4 -6.30 -0.98 14.05
N ILE A 5 -6.88 -0.27 15.03
CA ILE A 5 -7.29 1.14 14.85
C ILE A 5 -6.05 2.03 14.69
N ILE A 6 -4.99 1.78 15.45
CA ILE A 6 -3.71 2.50 15.35
C ILE A 6 -3.03 2.22 13.99
N ALA A 7 -3.03 0.97 13.52
CA ALA A 7 -2.43 0.60 12.23
C ALA A 7 -3.18 1.26 11.05
N VAL A 8 -4.51 1.28 11.09
CA VAL A 8 -5.32 1.98 10.07
C VAL A 8 -5.09 3.49 10.14
N GLY A 9 -5.00 4.06 11.34
CA GLY A 9 -4.68 5.48 11.53
C GLY A 9 -3.31 5.87 10.97
N LEU A 10 -2.27 5.06 11.24
CA LEU A 10 -0.93 5.25 10.70
C LEU A 10 -0.88 5.12 9.18
N PHE A 11 -1.60 4.14 8.62
CA PHE A 11 -1.71 3.95 7.17
C PHE A 11 -2.29 5.19 6.49
N LEU A 12 -3.42 5.70 7.00
CA LEU A 12 -4.07 6.91 6.48
C LEU A 12 -3.21 8.17 6.67
N PHE A 13 -2.47 8.27 7.77
CA PHE A 13 -1.58 9.40 8.04
C PHE A 13 -0.42 9.47 7.05
N ILE A 14 0.23 8.33 6.77
CA ILE A 14 1.35 8.23 5.84
C ILE A 14 0.86 8.49 4.39
N GLU A 15 -0.25 7.86 3.99
CA GLU A 15 -0.89 8.13 2.69
C GLU A 15 -1.24 9.62 2.55
N GLY A 16 -1.89 10.22 3.55
CA GLY A 16 -2.30 11.63 3.55
C GLY A 16 -1.14 12.61 3.41
N ILE A 17 -0.03 12.37 4.13
CA ILE A 17 1.19 13.19 4.02
C ILE A 17 1.83 13.06 2.64
N LEU A 18 1.85 11.85 2.06
CA LEU A 18 2.39 11.64 0.72
C LEU A 18 1.56 12.38 -0.35
N TYR A 19 0.23 12.39 -0.23
CA TYR A 19 -0.63 13.17 -1.12
C TYR A 19 -0.43 14.68 -0.97
N ALA A 20 -0.23 15.17 0.26
CA ALA A 20 -0.04 16.59 0.55
C ALA A 20 1.33 17.12 0.11
N LEU A 21 2.41 16.37 0.37
CA LEU A 21 3.78 16.78 0.02
C LEU A 21 4.13 16.53 -1.44
N PHE A 22 3.63 15.46 -2.04
CA PHE A 22 3.99 15.05 -3.40
C PHE A 22 2.78 14.77 -4.30
N PRO A 23 1.88 15.76 -4.50
CA PRO A 23 0.68 15.58 -5.33
C PRO A 23 1.03 15.20 -6.78
N SER A 24 2.13 15.75 -7.30
CA SER A 24 2.61 15.49 -8.66
C SER A 24 3.09 14.05 -8.86
N LYS A 25 3.76 13.43 -7.86
CA LYS A 25 4.24 12.05 -7.98
C LYS A 25 3.09 11.06 -8.01
N MET A 26 2.07 11.25 -7.15
CA MET A 26 0.88 10.39 -7.11
C MET A 26 0.10 10.44 -8.42
N LYS A 27 -0.12 11.65 -8.97
CA LYS A 27 -0.80 11.82 -10.26
C LYS A 27 -0.04 11.13 -11.41
N ASN A 28 1.30 11.17 -11.37
CA ASN A 28 2.14 10.54 -12.37
C ASN A 28 2.19 9.01 -12.22
N MET A 29 2.06 8.50 -10.98
CA MET A 29 1.98 7.07 -10.70
C MET A 29 0.66 6.49 -11.24
N LEU A 30 -0.46 7.19 -11.08
CA LEU A 30 -1.75 6.82 -11.67
C LEU A 30 -1.70 6.73 -13.19
N LYS A 31 -1.05 7.70 -13.87
CA LYS A 31 -0.83 7.62 -15.32
C LYS A 31 0.05 6.45 -15.74
N LYS A 32 1.04 6.07 -14.92
CA LYS A 32 1.87 4.89 -15.17
C LYS A 32 1.12 3.58 -14.97
N ILE A 33 0.16 3.51 -14.05
CA ILE A 33 -0.64 2.30 -13.81
C ILE A 33 -1.43 1.90 -15.06
N ASP A 34 -1.93 2.87 -15.83
CA ASP A 34 -2.63 2.61 -17.10
C ASP A 34 -1.74 1.91 -18.14
N THR A 35 -0.43 2.24 -18.15
CA THR A 35 0.56 1.60 -19.03
C THR A 35 1.05 0.24 -18.53
N ILE A 36 0.76 -0.14 -17.28
CA ILE A 36 1.17 -1.42 -16.71
C ILE A 36 0.13 -2.49 -17.07
N LYS A 37 0.57 -3.60 -17.67
CA LYS A 37 -0.31 -4.73 -17.99
C LYS A 37 -0.99 -5.26 -16.73
N SER A 38 -2.29 -5.46 -16.79
CA SER A 38 -3.14 -6.00 -15.70
C SER A 38 -2.59 -7.30 -15.09
N ASN A 39 -1.94 -8.14 -15.90
CA ASN A 39 -1.33 -9.38 -15.42
C ASN A 39 -0.15 -9.13 -14.46
N GLN A 40 0.71 -8.15 -14.76
CA GLN A 40 1.81 -7.81 -13.86
C GLN A 40 1.31 -7.18 -12.57
N LEU A 41 0.28 -6.32 -12.63
CA LEU A 41 -0.32 -5.70 -11.45
C LEU A 41 -0.93 -6.75 -10.49
N ARG A 42 -1.55 -7.80 -11.05
CA ARG A 42 -2.07 -8.93 -10.26
C ARG A 42 -0.95 -9.72 -9.60
N THR A 43 0.11 -10.06 -10.34
CA THR A 43 1.22 -10.85 -9.79
C THR A 43 1.96 -10.08 -8.70
N THR A 44 2.27 -8.79 -8.91
CA THR A 44 2.93 -7.97 -7.89
C THR A 44 2.02 -7.74 -6.68
N GLY A 45 0.73 -7.46 -6.88
CA GLY A 45 -0.23 -7.34 -5.79
C GLY A 45 -0.35 -8.61 -4.96
N PHE A 46 -0.35 -9.77 -5.60
CA PHE A 46 -0.42 -11.06 -4.92
C PHE A 46 0.84 -11.36 -4.09
N ILE A 47 2.02 -11.07 -4.63
CA ILE A 47 3.29 -11.20 -3.90
C ILE A 47 3.32 -10.26 -2.69
N PHE A 48 2.92 -8.99 -2.86
CA PHE A 48 2.84 -8.02 -1.76
C PHE A 48 1.86 -8.47 -0.68
N ALA A 49 0.71 -9.02 -1.05
CA ALA A 49 -0.27 -9.54 -0.10
C ALA A 49 0.28 -10.73 0.71
N LEU A 50 0.99 -11.65 0.05
CA LEU A 50 1.63 -12.78 0.73
C LEU A 50 2.70 -12.34 1.73
N ILE A 51 3.55 -11.39 1.33
CA ILE A 51 4.60 -10.84 2.21
C ILE A 51 3.96 -10.13 3.41
N GLY A 52 2.96 -9.27 3.16
CA GLY A 52 2.24 -8.56 4.23
C GLY A 52 1.53 -9.52 5.19
N PHE A 53 0.94 -10.59 4.67
CA PHE A 53 0.34 -11.65 5.49
C PHE A 53 1.38 -12.35 6.36
N PHE A 54 2.55 -12.69 5.80
CA PHE A 54 3.64 -13.32 6.54
C PHE A 54 4.16 -12.43 7.66
N ILE A 55 4.33 -11.13 7.40
CA ILE A 55 4.76 -10.15 8.41
C ILE A 55 3.73 -10.07 9.55
N VAL A 56 2.45 -9.89 9.24
CA VAL A 56 1.39 -9.83 10.27
C VAL A 56 1.33 -11.12 11.08
N TRP A 57 1.50 -12.27 10.42
CA TRP A 57 1.49 -13.57 11.08
C TRP A 57 2.70 -13.74 12.01
N SER A 58 3.90 -13.33 11.59
CA SER A 58 5.11 -13.37 12.44
C SER A 58 5.05 -12.41 13.62
N PHE A 59 4.47 -11.22 13.46
CA PHE A 59 4.35 -10.24 14.55
C PHE A 59 3.21 -10.55 15.54
N LYS A 60 2.25 -11.39 15.14
CA LYS A 60 1.15 -11.82 16.02
C LYS A 60 1.49 -13.07 16.84
N SER A 61 2.57 -13.79 16.51
CA SER A 61 3.10 -14.92 17.30
C SER A 61 3.90 -14.45 18.51
#